data_AF-A0A1F5DVH6-F1
#
_entry.id   AF-A0A1F5DVH6-F1
#
_cell.length_a   1.000
_cell.length_b   1.000
_cell.length_c   1.000
_cell.angle_alpha   90.00
_cell.angle_beta   90.00
_cell.angle_gamma   90.00
#
_symmetry.space_group_name_H-M   'P 1'
#
loop_
_entity.id
_entity.type
_entity.pdbx_description
1 polymer ?
#
loop_
_entity_poly.entity_id
_entity_poly.type
_entity_poly.pdbx_seq_one_letter_code
_entity_poly.pdbx_strand_id
1 'polypeptide(L)'
;MKDGSVHSGSDIFSDIPGACAGGCTPSLLTGVSGLASYLGTLGVGGGSLSQDGTNWQAETVYTGTRTGFGYFKRLLEDNPAGIGVWDGGLPAQDGVSLAESGVTTDGTWNIGAGEKLVFLADGEVTIAGNIDVAPGGFLAVIASGNINIHPSVTKVEGVFISDGTIGTGISNQQLTGEGIFTGWEGVNLQRNLDDDSQTPAELFVYRPDLQLNAYRYLLWLGINWREVAP
;
A
#
# COMPACT_ATOMS: atom_id res chain seq x y z
N MET A 1 2.89 18.70 6.02
CA MET A 1 2.47 18.33 4.65
C MET A 1 2.53 16.83 4.58
N LYS A 2 1.37 16.19 4.53
CA LYS A 2 1.19 14.75 4.37
C LYS A 2 0.72 14.62 2.91
N ASP A 3 1.59 14.23 2.00
CA ASP A 3 1.28 14.13 0.57
C ASP A 3 1.15 12.63 0.23
N GLY A 4 0.00 12.14 -0.23
CA GLY A 4 -0.18 10.73 -0.62
C GLY A 4 0.31 10.43 -2.04
N SER A 5 0.92 9.26 -2.27
CA SER A 5 1.31 8.80 -3.61
C SER A 5 0.73 7.43 -3.90
N VAL A 6 0.16 7.24 -5.10
CA VAL A 6 -0.47 5.98 -5.54
C VAL A 6 0.17 5.53 -6.85
N HIS A 7 0.54 4.26 -6.94
CA HIS A 7 1.09 3.67 -8.16
C HIS A 7 0.30 2.41 -8.56
N SER A 8 -0.02 2.30 -9.86
CA SER A 8 -0.64 1.15 -10.49
C SER A 8 0.14 0.72 -11.72
N GLY A 9 0.34 -0.60 -11.88
CA GLY A 9 0.90 -1.19 -13.09
C GLY A 9 -0.11 -1.33 -14.23
N SER A 10 -1.38 -0.96 -14.00
CA SER A 10 -2.45 -0.91 -15.00
C SER A 10 -3.32 0.34 -14.74
N ASP A 11 -4.60 0.18 -14.39
CA ASP A 11 -5.55 1.27 -14.24
C ASP A 11 -5.58 1.78 -12.78
N ILE A 12 -5.91 3.06 -12.60
CA ILE A 12 -6.35 3.64 -11.32
C ILE A 12 -7.79 4.10 -11.53
N PHE A 13 -8.75 3.51 -10.82
CA PHE A 13 -10.15 3.93 -10.89
C PHE A 13 -10.67 4.31 -9.51
N SER A 14 -11.28 5.50 -9.42
CA SER A 14 -11.93 6.05 -8.25
C SER A 14 -13.13 6.87 -8.75
N ASP A 15 -14.34 6.58 -8.28
CA ASP A 15 -15.54 7.31 -8.72
C ASP A 15 -15.79 8.54 -7.84
N ILE A 16 -14.89 9.53 -7.93
CA ILE A 16 -14.97 10.73 -7.10
C ILE A 16 -16.14 11.60 -7.60
N PRO A 17 -17.05 12.04 -6.72
CA PRO A 17 -18.15 12.92 -7.12
C PRO A 17 -17.64 14.28 -7.60
N GLY A 18 -18.23 14.82 -8.67
CA GLY A 18 -17.79 16.09 -9.28
C GLY A 18 -18.21 17.37 -8.54
N ALA A 19 -18.95 17.24 -7.44
CA ALA A 19 -19.32 18.36 -6.59
C ALA A 19 -19.37 17.91 -5.14
N CYS A 20 -19.01 18.81 -4.23
CA CYS A 20 -19.09 18.59 -2.81
C CYS A 20 -19.69 19.83 -2.13
N ALA A 21 -20.55 19.63 -1.12
CA ALA A 21 -21.12 20.72 -0.34
C ALA A 21 -20.05 21.38 0.56
N GLY A 22 -19.98 22.71 0.58
CA GLY A 22 -19.15 23.46 1.55
C GLY A 22 -17.79 23.98 1.06
N GLY A 23 -17.54 24.05 -0.26
CA GLY A 23 -16.34 24.73 -0.82
C GLY A 23 -15.06 23.88 -0.84
N CYS A 24 -15.20 22.58 -0.65
CA CYS A 24 -14.16 21.57 -0.83
C CYS A 24 -13.82 21.32 -2.32
N THR A 25 -12.70 20.67 -2.56
CA THR A 25 -12.29 20.13 -3.87
C THR A 25 -12.17 18.61 -3.74
N PRO A 26 -13.16 17.84 -4.26
CA PRO A 26 -13.19 16.39 -4.09
C PRO A 26 -12.01 15.80 -4.89
N SER A 27 -11.06 15.19 -4.18
CA SER A 27 -9.77 14.82 -4.75
C SER A 27 -9.22 13.51 -4.19
N LEU A 28 -8.48 12.78 -5.02
CA LEU A 28 -7.85 11.50 -4.65
C LEU A 28 -6.67 11.71 -3.68
N LEU A 29 -5.90 12.77 -3.88
CA LEU A 29 -4.68 13.07 -3.14
C LEU A 29 -4.85 14.40 -2.39
N THR A 30 -4.58 14.37 -1.08
CA THR A 30 -4.52 15.57 -0.24
C THR A 30 -3.06 15.98 -0.02
N GLY A 31 -2.76 17.28 -0.04
CA GLY A 31 -1.40 17.80 0.09
C GLY A 31 -0.96 18.64 -1.12
N VAL A 32 0.31 19.06 -1.13
CA VAL A 32 0.86 19.98 -2.17
C VAL A 32 1.65 19.22 -3.25
N SER A 33 1.81 17.90 -3.10
CA SER A 33 2.78 17.14 -3.91
C SER A 33 2.48 15.63 -4.05
N GLY A 34 1.21 15.22 -4.09
CA GLY A 34 0.85 13.81 -4.33
C GLY A 34 1.02 13.41 -5.79
N LEU A 35 1.60 12.24 -6.08
CA LEU A 35 1.77 11.71 -7.45
C LEU A 35 0.88 10.47 -7.65
N ALA A 36 0.07 10.45 -8.71
CA ALA A 36 -0.50 9.22 -9.25
C ALA A 36 0.30 8.75 -10.47
N SER A 37 0.77 7.51 -10.43
CA SER A 37 1.49 6.90 -11.54
C SER A 37 0.76 5.64 -11.99
N TYR A 38 0.47 5.54 -13.29
CA TYR A 38 -0.36 4.47 -13.87
C TYR A 38 0.14 4.08 -15.26
N LEU A 39 -0.29 2.91 -15.75
CA LEU A 39 0.02 2.42 -17.11
C LEU A 39 -1.19 2.46 -18.05
N GLY A 40 -2.38 2.17 -17.54
CA GLY A 40 -3.61 2.11 -18.30
C GLY A 40 -4.43 3.38 -18.11
N THR A 41 -5.66 3.25 -17.60
CA THR A 41 -6.59 4.38 -17.45
C THR A 41 -6.57 4.94 -16.04
N LEU A 42 -6.39 6.26 -15.90
CA LEU A 42 -6.75 6.99 -14.68
C LEU A 42 -8.18 7.54 -14.81
N GLY A 43 -9.12 6.94 -14.08
CA GLY A 43 -10.49 7.44 -13.96
C GLY A 43 -10.75 7.91 -12.55
N VAL A 44 -10.92 9.23 -12.34
CA VAL A 44 -11.24 9.83 -11.03
C VAL A 44 -12.69 10.32 -10.96
N GLY A 45 -13.60 9.71 -11.74
CA GLY A 45 -15.00 10.12 -11.79
C GLY A 45 -15.17 11.58 -12.24
N GLY A 46 -16.00 12.34 -11.54
CA GLY A 46 -16.20 13.78 -11.74
C GLY A 46 -15.25 14.69 -10.94
N GLY A 47 -14.46 14.14 -10.01
CA GLY A 47 -13.54 14.87 -9.13
C GLY A 47 -12.16 15.17 -9.74
N SER A 48 -11.23 15.70 -8.93
CA SER A 48 -9.85 15.98 -9.34
C SER A 48 -8.84 14.99 -8.76
N LEU A 49 -7.64 14.89 -9.35
CA LEU A 49 -6.60 14.02 -8.82
C LEU A 49 -5.98 14.61 -7.54
N SER A 50 -5.74 15.91 -7.51
CA SER A 50 -5.17 16.62 -6.35
C SER A 50 -6.05 17.77 -5.89
N GLN A 51 -6.04 18.05 -4.58
CA GLN A 51 -6.81 19.11 -3.94
C GLN A 51 -6.36 20.52 -4.36
N ASP A 52 -5.08 20.69 -4.64
CA ASP A 52 -4.42 21.94 -5.06
C ASP A 52 -4.47 22.18 -6.58
N GLY A 53 -5.04 21.24 -7.34
CA GLY A 53 -5.12 21.28 -8.79
C GLY A 53 -3.81 21.00 -9.54
N THR A 54 -2.71 20.68 -8.85
CA THR A 54 -1.45 20.37 -9.53
C THR A 54 -1.48 19.02 -10.25
N ASN A 55 -2.44 18.14 -9.91
CA ASN A 55 -2.79 16.89 -10.62
C ASN A 55 -1.55 16.15 -11.16
N TRP A 56 -0.51 16.00 -10.33
CA TRP A 56 0.72 15.35 -10.75
C TRP A 56 0.40 13.90 -11.11
N GLN A 57 0.47 13.63 -12.40
CA GLN A 57 0.22 12.32 -12.97
C GLN A 57 1.37 11.94 -13.88
N ALA A 58 1.75 10.68 -13.82
CA ALA A 58 2.77 10.14 -14.69
C ALA A 58 2.26 8.83 -15.31
N GLU A 59 1.90 8.90 -16.59
CA GLU A 59 1.72 7.70 -17.42
C GLU A 59 3.12 7.12 -17.65
N THR A 60 3.49 6.13 -16.85
CA THR A 60 4.84 5.58 -16.86
C THR A 60 4.77 4.10 -17.12
N VAL A 61 5.40 3.68 -18.21
CA VAL A 61 5.77 2.29 -18.40
C VAL A 61 6.94 2.00 -17.46
N TYR A 62 6.68 1.27 -16.38
CA TYR A 62 7.77 0.71 -15.58
C TYR A 62 8.46 -0.37 -16.41
N THR A 63 9.57 -0.01 -17.05
CA THR A 63 10.41 -0.91 -17.86
C THR A 63 11.44 -1.67 -17.03
N GLY A 64 11.46 -1.46 -15.70
CA GLY A 64 12.31 -2.15 -14.75
C GLY A 64 11.75 -3.52 -14.31
N THR A 65 12.45 -4.18 -13.40
CA THR A 65 12.03 -5.48 -12.85
C THR A 65 10.83 -5.31 -11.94
N ARG A 66 9.66 -5.83 -12.33
CA ARG A 66 8.43 -5.83 -11.50
C ARG A 66 8.75 -6.34 -10.09
N THR A 67 8.69 -5.45 -9.09
CA THR A 67 8.94 -5.79 -7.68
C THR A 67 7.67 -6.35 -7.06
N GLY A 68 7.33 -7.58 -7.46
CA GLY A 68 6.19 -8.36 -7.00
C GLY A 68 6.53 -9.37 -5.90
N PHE A 69 5.61 -10.29 -5.59
CA PHE A 69 5.82 -11.34 -4.60
C PHE A 69 7.08 -12.17 -4.90
N GLY A 70 7.24 -12.63 -6.15
CA GLY A 70 8.39 -13.45 -6.54
C GLY A 70 9.74 -12.74 -6.37
N TYR A 71 9.77 -11.43 -6.58
CA TYR A 71 10.97 -10.61 -6.35
C TYR A 71 11.32 -10.56 -4.85
N PHE A 72 10.34 -10.22 -4.01
CA PHE A 72 10.58 -10.07 -2.58
C PHE A 72 10.79 -11.40 -1.85
N LYS A 73 10.11 -12.48 -2.27
CA LYS A 73 10.37 -13.83 -1.77
C LYS A 73 11.83 -14.20 -1.99
N ARG A 74 12.33 -14.06 -3.22
CA ARG A 74 13.73 -14.33 -3.55
C ARG A 74 14.71 -13.44 -2.78
N LEU A 75 14.40 -12.15 -2.64
CA LEU A 75 15.24 -11.23 -1.87
C LEU A 75 15.35 -11.62 -0.38
N LEU A 76 14.28 -12.18 0.18
CA LEU A 76 14.17 -12.53 1.60
C LEU A 76 14.53 -13.99 1.89
N GLU A 77 14.69 -14.84 0.87
CA GLU A 77 15.24 -16.20 1.00
C GLU A 77 16.65 -16.20 1.59
N ASP A 78 17.43 -15.14 1.34
CA ASP A 78 18.78 -14.95 1.90
C ASP A 78 18.77 -14.46 3.37
N ASN A 79 17.60 -14.35 4.00
CA ASN A 79 17.50 -13.98 5.41
C ASN A 79 18.06 -15.11 6.31
N PRO A 80 19.12 -14.86 7.11
CA PRO A 80 19.70 -15.87 7.98
C PRO A 80 18.76 -16.31 9.11
N ALA A 81 17.74 -15.52 9.44
CA ALA A 81 16.70 -15.91 10.40
C ALA A 81 15.68 -16.89 9.81
N GLY A 82 15.74 -17.15 8.49
CA GLY A 82 14.74 -17.91 7.76
C GLY A 82 13.43 -17.14 7.57
N ILE A 83 12.45 -17.87 7.06
CA ILE A 83 11.08 -17.39 6.83
C ILE A 83 10.16 -18.23 7.72
N GLY A 84 9.45 -17.57 8.63
CA GLY A 84 8.43 -18.19 9.48
C GLY A 84 7.15 -18.53 8.71
N VAL A 85 6.23 -19.23 9.37
CA VAL A 85 4.89 -19.50 8.81
C VAL A 85 3.95 -18.37 9.19
N TRP A 86 3.14 -17.91 8.25
CA TRP A 86 2.04 -16.98 8.49
C TRP A 86 0.69 -17.68 8.30
N ASP A 87 -0.14 -17.66 9.36
CA ASP A 87 -1.46 -18.29 9.43
C ASP A 87 -2.60 -17.27 9.58
N GLY A 88 -2.29 -15.98 9.42
CA GLY A 88 -3.23 -14.87 9.61
C GLY A 88 -3.07 -14.15 10.93
N GLY A 89 -2.33 -14.72 11.89
CA GLY A 89 -1.97 -14.09 13.15
C GLY A 89 -0.89 -13.01 13.01
N LEU A 90 -0.85 -12.08 13.98
CA LEU A 90 0.33 -11.25 14.22
C LEU A 90 1.39 -12.05 15.00
N PRO A 91 2.57 -12.34 14.43
CA PRO A 91 3.64 -13.06 15.12
C PRO A 91 4.18 -12.27 16.31
N ALA A 92 4.62 -12.99 17.36
CA ALA A 92 5.20 -12.38 18.56
C ALA A 92 6.65 -11.89 18.38
N GLN A 93 7.26 -12.15 17.23
CA GLN A 93 8.66 -11.81 16.95
C GLN A 93 8.77 -11.10 15.60
N ASP A 94 9.69 -10.13 15.53
CA ASP A 94 10.11 -9.50 14.28
C ASP A 94 10.63 -10.52 13.28
N GLY A 95 10.43 -10.24 12.00
CA GLY A 95 10.97 -11.08 10.93
C GLY A 95 10.09 -11.16 9.70
N VAL A 96 10.35 -12.20 8.93
CA VAL A 96 9.64 -12.50 7.68
C VAL A 96 8.79 -13.74 7.90
N SER A 97 7.51 -13.68 7.57
CA SER A 97 6.59 -14.82 7.65
C SER A 97 5.92 -15.04 6.29
N LEU A 98 5.70 -16.29 5.91
CA LEU A 98 5.12 -16.70 4.63
C LEU A 98 3.87 -17.55 4.85
N ALA A 99 2.79 -17.17 4.16
CA ALA A 99 1.64 -18.02 3.92
C ALA A 99 1.81 -18.70 2.54
N GLU A 100 1.74 -20.03 2.48
CA GLU A 100 1.85 -20.81 1.24
C GLU A 100 0.55 -20.81 0.40
N SER A 101 -0.46 -20.07 0.86
CA SER A 101 -1.75 -19.91 0.21
C SER A 101 -2.39 -18.58 0.63
N GLY A 102 -3.61 -18.30 0.16
CA GLY A 102 -4.38 -17.15 0.62
C GLY A 102 -4.63 -17.17 2.13
N VAL A 103 -4.71 -15.98 2.73
CA VAL A 103 -4.76 -15.77 4.19
C VAL A 103 -5.61 -14.56 4.57
N THR A 104 -6.24 -14.60 5.73
CA THR A 104 -7.01 -13.50 6.31
C THR A 104 -6.38 -13.08 7.63
N THR A 105 -6.13 -11.79 7.82
CA THR A 105 -5.58 -11.28 9.09
C THR A 105 -6.61 -11.43 10.20
N ASP A 106 -6.16 -11.67 11.42
CA ASP A 106 -7.01 -11.68 12.60
C ASP A 106 -6.96 -10.36 13.39
N GLY A 107 -8.10 -9.93 13.93
CA GLY A 107 -8.18 -8.82 14.86
C GLY A 107 -7.52 -7.50 14.40
N THR A 108 -7.22 -6.64 15.38
CA THR A 108 -6.49 -5.39 15.15
C THR A 108 -5.01 -5.62 15.43
N TRP A 109 -4.14 -5.24 14.49
CA TRP A 109 -2.70 -5.33 14.65
C TRP A 109 -2.12 -4.00 15.10
N ASN A 110 -1.28 -4.05 16.14
CA ASN A 110 -0.57 -2.89 16.66
C ASN A 110 0.92 -3.18 16.58
N ILE A 111 1.62 -2.48 15.69
CA ILE A 111 3.05 -2.62 15.47
C ILE A 111 3.76 -1.52 16.25
N GLY A 112 4.53 -1.93 17.24
CA GLY A 112 5.30 -1.08 18.12
C GLY A 112 6.45 -0.37 17.42
N ALA A 113 6.97 0.68 18.07
CA ALA A 113 8.15 1.37 17.57
C ALA A 113 9.36 0.43 17.63
N GLY A 114 10.06 0.26 16.51
CA GLY A 114 11.21 -0.62 16.38
C GLY A 114 10.89 -2.05 15.94
N GLU A 115 9.61 -2.45 15.96
CA GLU A 115 9.17 -3.75 15.44
C GLU A 115 9.18 -3.73 13.91
N LYS A 116 9.64 -4.84 13.31
CA LYS A 116 9.82 -4.95 11.86
C LYS A 116 9.31 -6.29 11.35
N LEU A 117 8.16 -6.23 10.69
CA LEU A 117 7.43 -7.40 10.23
C LEU A 117 7.22 -7.34 8.72
N VAL A 118 7.51 -8.46 8.06
CA VAL A 118 7.26 -8.65 6.63
C VAL A 118 6.45 -9.92 6.45
N PHE A 119 5.31 -9.78 5.78
CA PHE A 119 4.41 -10.86 5.45
C PHE A 119 4.43 -11.10 3.95
N LEU A 120 4.69 -12.34 3.58
CA LEU A 120 4.60 -12.85 2.23
C LEU A 120 3.37 -13.78 2.16
N ALA A 121 2.56 -13.67 1.12
CA ALA A 121 1.49 -14.63 0.86
C ALA A 121 1.53 -15.09 -0.58
N ASP A 122 1.63 -16.41 -0.77
CA ASP A 122 1.46 -17.03 -2.08
C ASP A 122 -0.04 -17.25 -2.39
N GLY A 123 -0.77 -16.15 -2.41
CA GLY A 123 -2.20 -16.14 -2.68
C GLY A 123 -2.82 -14.79 -2.36
N GLU A 124 -4.13 -14.78 -2.21
CA GLU A 124 -4.89 -13.59 -1.85
C GLU A 124 -4.78 -13.28 -0.36
N VAL A 125 -4.66 -12.01 0.00
CA VAL A 125 -4.67 -11.55 1.39
C VAL A 125 -5.94 -10.76 1.66
N THR A 126 -6.64 -11.09 2.74
CA THR A 126 -7.74 -10.27 3.25
C THR A 126 -7.31 -9.60 4.56
N ILE A 127 -7.31 -8.27 4.58
CA ILE A 127 -7.09 -7.48 5.79
C ILE A 127 -8.45 -7.30 6.47
N ALA A 128 -8.71 -8.06 7.54
CA ALA A 128 -10.01 -8.11 8.21
C ALA A 128 -10.14 -7.17 9.42
N GLY A 129 -9.05 -6.56 9.87
CA GLY A 129 -9.05 -5.61 10.98
C GLY A 129 -8.06 -4.46 10.79
N ASN A 130 -8.12 -3.51 11.71
CA ASN A 130 -7.30 -2.31 11.63
C ASN A 130 -5.81 -2.64 11.85
N ILE A 131 -4.96 -1.88 11.19
CA ILE A 131 -3.51 -2.00 11.31
C ILE A 131 -2.94 -0.63 11.68
N ASP A 132 -2.27 -0.58 12.83
CA ASP A 132 -1.63 0.62 13.39
C ASP A 132 -0.11 0.40 13.47
N VAL A 133 0.68 1.28 12.86
CA VAL A 133 2.15 1.20 12.83
C VAL A 133 2.75 2.45 13.47
N ALA A 134 3.24 2.28 14.71
CA ALA A 134 3.89 3.36 15.43
C ALA A 134 5.11 3.91 14.65
N PRO A 135 5.39 5.23 14.72
CA PRO A 135 6.60 5.78 14.12
C PRO A 135 7.86 5.05 14.60
N GLY A 136 8.72 4.62 13.67
CA GLY A 136 9.87 3.76 13.97
C GLY A 136 9.62 2.26 13.77
N GLY A 137 8.35 1.84 13.71
CA GLY A 137 7.96 0.48 13.32
C GLY A 137 7.90 0.31 11.80
N PHE A 138 7.83 -0.94 11.36
CA PHE A 138 7.71 -1.29 9.95
C PHE A 138 6.84 -2.53 9.77
N LEU A 139 5.87 -2.41 8.86
CA LEU A 139 5.05 -3.51 8.40
C LEU A 139 5.05 -3.52 6.87
N ALA A 140 5.29 -4.69 6.28
CA ALA A 140 5.04 -4.92 4.87
C ALA A 140 4.18 -6.19 4.67
N VAL A 141 3.18 -6.12 3.79
CA VAL A 141 2.35 -7.23 3.35
C VAL A 141 2.46 -7.34 1.83
N ILE A 142 2.91 -8.49 1.35
CA ILE A 142 3.24 -8.73 -0.05
C ILE A 142 2.52 -10.00 -0.52
N ALA A 143 1.63 -9.86 -1.49
CA ALA A 143 0.78 -10.94 -1.98
C ALA A 143 1.07 -11.27 -3.45
N SER A 144 1.09 -12.56 -3.81
CA SER A 144 1.10 -13.01 -5.21
C SER A 144 -0.27 -12.86 -5.88
N GLY A 145 -1.35 -12.85 -5.08
CA GLY A 145 -2.71 -12.57 -5.51
C GLY A 145 -3.16 -11.14 -5.20
N ASN A 146 -4.46 -10.97 -4.97
CA ASN A 146 -5.07 -9.69 -4.58
C ASN A 146 -4.86 -9.38 -3.10
N ILE A 147 -4.87 -8.08 -2.75
CA ILE A 147 -5.02 -7.62 -1.36
C ILE A 147 -6.40 -6.98 -1.22
N ASN A 148 -7.25 -7.58 -0.39
CA ASN A 148 -8.62 -7.12 -0.13
C ASN A 148 -8.69 -6.52 1.29
N ILE A 149 -8.92 -5.22 1.40
CA ILE A 149 -9.20 -4.56 2.67
C ILE A 149 -10.69 -4.70 2.95
N HIS A 150 -11.04 -5.33 4.07
CA HIS A 150 -12.44 -5.60 4.39
C HIS A 150 -13.21 -4.29 4.65
N PRO A 151 -14.50 -4.18 4.24
CA PRO A 151 -15.33 -2.98 4.41
C PRO A 151 -15.42 -2.40 5.82
N SER A 152 -15.22 -3.23 6.86
CA SER A 152 -15.25 -2.82 8.27
C SER A 152 -13.94 -2.21 8.78
N VAL A 153 -12.87 -2.31 8.00
CA VAL A 153 -11.57 -1.74 8.36
C VAL A 153 -11.61 -0.25 8.11
N THR A 154 -11.27 0.55 9.11
CA THR A 154 -11.27 2.02 9.00
C THR A 154 -9.86 2.59 8.90
N LYS A 155 -8.84 1.80 9.25
CA LYS A 155 -7.46 2.25 9.27
C LYS A 155 -6.47 1.13 8.91
N VAL A 156 -5.57 1.41 7.98
CA VAL A 156 -4.51 0.49 7.56
C VAL A 156 -3.20 1.25 7.39
N GLU A 157 -2.17 0.86 8.13
CA GLU A 157 -0.84 1.48 8.03
C GLU A 157 0.22 0.45 7.61
N GLY A 158 1.15 0.85 6.73
CA GLY A 158 2.27 -0.01 6.30
C GLY A 158 2.52 -0.03 4.79
N VAL A 159 3.27 -1.03 4.34
CA VAL A 159 3.59 -1.24 2.92
C VAL A 159 2.79 -2.41 2.39
N PHE A 160 1.95 -2.19 1.37
CA PHE A 160 1.08 -3.20 0.77
C PHE A 160 1.43 -3.35 -0.71
N ILE A 161 1.88 -4.54 -1.09
CA ILE A 161 2.29 -4.84 -2.47
C ILE A 161 1.54 -6.06 -2.95
N SER A 162 0.77 -5.90 -4.02
CA SER A 162 -0.06 -6.93 -4.60
C SER A 162 0.37 -7.15 -6.04
N ASP A 163 0.65 -8.41 -6.40
CA ASP A 163 0.79 -8.78 -7.82
C ASP A 163 -0.55 -8.71 -8.55
N GLY A 164 -1.67 -8.99 -7.87
CA GLY A 164 -3.00 -8.69 -8.39
C GLY A 164 -3.40 -7.23 -8.15
N THR A 165 -4.65 -7.07 -7.74
CA THR A 165 -5.27 -5.78 -7.42
C THR A 165 -5.32 -5.52 -5.91
N ILE A 166 -5.30 -4.24 -5.53
CA ILE A 166 -5.67 -3.82 -4.17
C ILE A 166 -7.11 -3.32 -4.18
N GLY A 167 -8.01 -3.95 -3.43
CA GLY A 167 -9.42 -3.58 -3.32
C GLY A 167 -9.80 -3.15 -1.90
N THR A 168 -10.61 -2.11 -1.75
CA THR A 168 -11.00 -1.57 -0.43
C THR A 168 -12.39 -1.95 0.05
N GLY A 169 -13.14 -2.65 -0.82
CA GLY A 169 -14.49 -3.13 -0.57
C GLY A 169 -15.54 -2.03 -0.55
N ILE A 170 -16.79 -2.38 -0.84
CA ILE A 170 -17.92 -1.44 -0.82
C ILE A 170 -18.31 -1.18 0.64
N SER A 171 -18.22 0.08 1.07
CA SER A 171 -18.54 0.51 2.44
C SER A 171 -18.97 1.98 2.45
N ASN A 172 -19.75 2.35 3.48
CA ASN A 172 -20.06 3.74 3.84
C ASN A 172 -19.22 4.23 5.03
N GLN A 173 -18.13 3.54 5.35
CA GLN A 173 -17.17 3.92 6.37
C GLN A 173 -15.87 4.41 5.76
N GLN A 174 -15.35 5.53 6.24
CA GLN A 174 -14.09 6.08 5.75
C GLN A 174 -12.93 5.10 5.99
N LEU A 175 -12.08 4.90 4.98
CA LEU A 175 -10.78 4.24 5.11
C LEU A 175 -9.66 5.28 5.18
N THR A 176 -8.78 5.17 6.18
CA THR A 176 -7.50 5.88 6.20
C THR A 176 -6.36 4.89 5.96
N GLY A 177 -5.73 4.97 4.79
CA GLY A 177 -4.53 4.20 4.46
C GLY A 177 -3.26 5.05 4.64
N GLU A 178 -2.42 4.77 5.64
CA GLU A 178 -1.14 5.46 5.77
C GLU A 178 0.04 4.57 5.36
N GLY A 179 0.72 4.88 4.25
CA GLY A 179 1.84 4.07 3.83
C GLY A 179 2.13 4.07 2.34
N ILE A 180 2.47 2.89 1.83
CA ILE A 180 2.82 2.64 0.44
C ILE A 180 1.91 1.52 -0.07
N PHE A 181 1.17 1.78 -1.15
CA PHE A 181 0.23 0.82 -1.73
C PHE A 181 0.56 0.64 -3.21
N THR A 182 0.85 -0.61 -3.61
CA THR A 182 1.23 -0.97 -4.98
C THR A 182 0.38 -2.15 -5.43
N GLY A 183 -0.56 -1.92 -6.34
CA GLY A 183 -1.30 -2.98 -7.04
C GLY A 183 -0.82 -3.07 -8.48
N TRP A 184 -0.13 -4.15 -8.84
CA TRP A 184 0.46 -4.29 -10.18
C TRP A 184 -0.61 -4.47 -11.27
N GLU A 185 -1.71 -5.15 -10.98
CA GLU A 185 -2.84 -5.28 -11.91
C GLU A 185 -3.92 -4.20 -11.69
N GLY A 186 -3.81 -3.40 -10.62
CA GLY A 186 -4.71 -2.28 -10.38
C GLY A 186 -4.93 -1.93 -8.90
N VAL A 187 -5.55 -0.78 -8.67
CA VAL A 187 -6.08 -0.39 -7.36
C VAL A 187 -7.54 0.02 -7.54
N ASN A 188 -8.43 -0.61 -6.79
CA ASN A 188 -9.88 -0.44 -6.86
C ASN A 188 -10.40 0.16 -5.55
N LEU A 189 -10.74 1.44 -5.61
CA LEU A 189 -11.26 2.23 -4.49
C LEU A 189 -12.79 2.27 -4.59
N GLN A 190 -13.47 1.55 -3.69
CA GLN A 190 -14.88 1.20 -3.83
C GLN A 190 -15.79 1.82 -2.77
N ARG A 191 -15.26 2.66 -1.87
CA ARG A 191 -16.05 3.22 -0.77
C ARG A 191 -16.73 4.51 -1.18
N ASN A 192 -17.89 4.74 -0.58
CA ASN A 192 -18.73 5.91 -0.86
C ASN A 192 -19.51 6.25 0.41
N LEU A 193 -19.28 7.42 0.99
CA LEU A 193 -20.00 7.87 2.18
C LEU A 193 -21.34 8.49 1.77
N ASP A 194 -22.27 8.53 2.72
CA ASP A 194 -23.55 9.23 2.50
C ASP A 194 -23.34 10.74 2.22
N ASP A 195 -22.21 11.31 2.69
CA ASP A 195 -21.75 12.66 2.38
C ASP A 195 -20.20 12.71 2.28
N ASP A 196 -19.68 12.57 1.06
CA ASP A 196 -18.25 12.66 0.76
C ASP A 196 -17.71 14.10 0.73
N SER A 197 -18.55 15.10 1.03
CA SER A 197 -18.17 16.48 0.78
C SER A 197 -17.16 17.05 1.77
N GLN A 198 -17.27 16.66 3.03
CA GLN A 198 -16.38 17.16 4.09
C GLN A 198 -15.23 16.20 4.37
N THR A 199 -15.39 14.93 3.98
CA THR A 199 -14.44 13.86 4.25
C THR A 199 -14.40 12.90 3.06
N PRO A 200 -13.24 12.60 2.47
CA PRO A 200 -13.17 11.61 1.40
C PRO A 200 -13.51 10.22 1.96
N ALA A 201 -14.18 9.38 1.18
CA ALA A 201 -14.45 7.99 1.55
C ALA A 201 -13.15 7.20 1.79
N GLU A 202 -12.07 7.57 1.11
CA GLU A 202 -10.77 6.89 1.17
C GLU A 202 -9.66 7.94 1.17
N LEU A 203 -8.85 7.95 2.22
CA LEU A 203 -7.74 8.89 2.41
C LEU A 203 -6.43 8.12 2.44
N PHE A 204 -5.52 8.44 1.51
CA PHE A 204 -4.17 7.86 1.49
C PHE A 204 -3.12 8.89 1.87
N VAL A 205 -2.31 8.55 2.87
CA VAL A 205 -1.22 9.38 3.40
C VAL A 205 0.10 8.65 3.20
N TYR A 206 1.05 9.26 2.50
CA TYR A 206 2.38 8.66 2.37
C TYR A 206 3.16 8.74 3.70
N ARG A 207 3.79 7.63 4.07
CA ARG A 207 4.66 7.51 5.26
C ARG A 207 6.11 7.25 4.83
N PRO A 208 6.92 8.30 4.56
CA PRO A 208 8.31 8.12 4.14
C PRO A 208 9.19 7.47 5.21
N ASP A 209 8.80 7.55 6.49
CA ASP A 209 9.50 6.90 7.60
C ASP A 209 9.56 5.38 7.44
N LEU A 210 8.57 4.76 6.78
CA LEU A 210 8.58 3.32 6.51
C LEU A 210 9.77 2.88 5.64
N GLN A 211 10.23 3.74 4.73
CA GLN A 211 11.42 3.43 3.91
C GLN A 211 12.70 3.45 4.75
N LEU A 212 12.80 4.36 5.72
CA LEU A 212 13.96 4.44 6.62
C LEU A 212 13.96 3.31 7.66
N ASN A 213 12.77 2.90 8.09
CA ASN A 213 12.58 1.87 9.10
C ASN A 213 12.47 0.46 8.50
N ALA A 214 12.53 0.33 7.18
CA ALA A 214 12.36 -0.93 6.47
C ALA A 214 13.18 -2.08 7.05
N TYR A 215 12.65 -3.29 6.88
CA TYR A 215 13.36 -4.51 7.25
C TYR A 215 14.72 -4.54 6.53
N ARG A 216 15.80 -4.85 7.26
CA ARG A 216 17.18 -4.61 6.79
C ARG A 216 17.48 -5.25 5.44
N TYR A 217 16.88 -6.39 5.15
CA TYR A 217 17.09 -7.13 3.90
C TYR A 217 16.33 -6.56 2.70
N LEU A 218 15.35 -5.68 2.92
CA LEU A 218 14.71 -4.89 1.88
C LEU A 218 15.57 -3.68 1.46
N LEU A 219 16.45 -3.22 2.34
CA LEU A 219 17.39 -2.11 2.11
C LEU A 219 18.65 -2.60 1.39
N TRP A 220 18.50 -3.23 0.23
CA TRP A 220 19.67 -3.63 -0.55
C TRP A 220 20.27 -2.43 -1.27
N LEU A 221 21.40 -1.94 -0.76
CA LEU A 221 22.31 -1.08 -1.51
C LEU A 221 23.19 -1.98 -2.37
N GLY A 222 22.84 -2.11 -3.66
CA GLY A 222 23.62 -2.87 -4.66
C GLY A 222 24.97 -2.22 -5.00
N ILE A 223 25.78 -1.90 -4.01
CA ILE A 223 27.15 -1.40 -4.21
C ILE A 223 28.05 -2.60 -4.49
N ASN A 224 28.17 -2.97 -5.76
CA ASN A 224 29.22 -3.86 -6.21
C ASN A 224 30.51 -3.05 -6.36
N TRP A 225 31.39 -3.11 -5.36
CA TRP A 225 32.75 -2.61 -5.53
C TRP A 225 33.51 -3.58 -6.45
N ARG A 226 33.95 -3.11 -7.61
CA ARG A 226 34.86 -3.84 -8.50
C ARG A 226 36.19 -3.10 -8.53
N GLU A 227 37.23 -3.73 -8.01
CA GLU A 227 38.59 -3.26 -8.20
C GLU A 227 38.95 -3.41 -9.68
N VAL A 228 39.20 -2.28 -10.36
CA VAL A 228 39.75 -2.30 -11.71
C VAL A 228 41.26 -2.38 -11.53
N ALA A 229 41.84 -3.56 -11.74
CA ALA A 229 43.29 -3.72 -11.75
C ALA A 229 43.91 -2.80 -12.83
N PRO A 230 45.01 -2.08 -12.55
CA PRO A 230 45.79 -1.38 -13.58
C PRO A 230 46.42 -2.33 -14.59
#